data_AF-A0A259DLH6-F1
#
_entry.id   AF-A0A259DLH6-F1
#
_cell.length_a   1.000
_cell.length_b   1.000
_cell.length_c   1.000
_cell.angle_alpha   90.00
_cell.angle_beta   90.00
_cell.angle_gamma   90.00
#
_symmetry.space_group_name_H-M   'P 1'
#
loop_
_entity.id
_entity.type
_entity.pdbx_description
1 polymer ?
#
loop_
_entity_poly.entity_id
_entity_poly.type
_entity_poly.pdbx_seq_one_letter_code
_entity_poly.pdbx_strand_id
1 'polypeptide(L)'
;VLIISHDRGLLNRAVQGILHLDNRKLTYWTGPYDQFARQMAERRAVLQAEAKKVDARRAHLQSFVDRFKAKASKAVQAQSRVKMLEKLTPITAPEEAKKVVFTFPEPEELAPPIINLDGAAVGYGGPPVLRKLNLRIDQDDRIALLGRNGEGKSTLSKLLAGKLQAVEGKYARSSKLRIGYFAQHQVDELHIDETPLQHIQRLRPAEMQAKLRARLAGFGLMAEQAETVVGRLSGGQKARLSLLLATIDAPHLLILDEPTNHLDIESREALVEALTQYSGAVILVSHDMHLLGLVADRLWLVKGGAVTPYTEDLEAYRRQLLAGEDDVKPAPQPVVKEKKISRDEVLALKAEVRKCEERLAKLNDMRDKLAKKLADPALYEDARKGELMTWNGKYAEVMNALDRAEAMWLAAQEKLESVAA
;
A
#
# COMPACT_ATOMS: atom_id res chain seq x y z
N VAL A 1 28.17 6.12 11.64
CA VAL A 1 26.94 5.97 12.45
C VAL A 1 26.31 4.64 12.06
N LEU A 2 25.97 3.78 13.03
CA LEU A 2 25.21 2.55 12.80
C LEU A 2 23.78 2.81 13.28
N ILE A 3 22.79 2.68 12.39
CA ILE A 3 21.38 2.95 12.67
C ILE A 3 20.60 1.68 12.36
N ILE A 4 19.76 1.24 13.31
CA ILE A 4 18.75 0.20 13.09
C ILE A 4 17.42 0.93 12.92
N SER A 5 16.81 0.82 11.74
CA SER A 5 15.54 1.47 11.43
C SER A 5 14.73 0.65 10.43
N HIS A 6 13.41 0.73 10.55
CA HIS A 6 12.47 0.21 9.56
C HIS A 6 11.89 1.34 8.68
N ASP A 7 12.28 2.59 8.90
CA ASP A 7 11.84 3.74 8.10
C ASP A 7 12.71 3.87 6.84
N ARG A 8 12.12 3.51 5.69
CA ARG A 8 12.71 3.63 4.35
C ARG A 8 13.17 5.05 4.03
N GLY A 9 12.36 6.05 4.35
CA GLY A 9 12.67 7.46 4.10
C GLY A 9 13.90 7.91 4.90
N LEU A 10 13.98 7.54 6.17
CA LEU A 10 15.15 7.81 7.00
C LEU A 10 16.40 7.13 6.44
N LEU A 11 16.32 5.83 6.14
CA LEU A 11 17.44 5.06 5.62
C LEU A 11 17.97 5.64 4.30
N ASN A 12 17.09 6.03 3.37
CA ASN A 12 17.50 6.64 2.10
C ASN A 12 18.29 7.94 2.23
N ARG A 13 18.05 8.72 3.30
CA ARG A 13 18.68 10.04 3.47
C ARG A 13 19.89 10.02 4.40
N ALA A 14 19.91 9.11 5.37
CA ALA A 14 20.85 9.16 6.50
C ALA A 14 22.04 8.19 6.36
N VAL A 15 21.99 7.21 5.46
CA VAL A 15 23.01 6.15 5.37
C VAL A 15 23.71 6.11 4.02
N GLN A 16 24.96 5.65 4.02
CA GLN A 16 25.81 5.50 2.83
C GLN A 16 25.80 4.05 2.29
N GLY A 17 25.32 3.11 3.08
CA GLY A 17 25.23 1.69 2.75
C GLY A 17 24.34 0.95 3.73
N ILE A 18 23.92 -0.24 3.32
CA ILE A 18 22.99 -1.11 4.05
C ILE A 18 23.72 -2.38 4.49
N LEU A 19 23.73 -2.67 5.79
CA LEU A 19 24.04 -4.02 6.29
C LEU A 19 22.74 -4.82 6.33
N HIS A 20 22.61 -5.80 5.42
CA HIS A 20 21.46 -6.70 5.36
C HIS A 20 21.76 -7.98 6.15
N LEU A 21 20.97 -8.27 7.18
CA LEU A 21 21.01 -9.51 7.94
C LEU A 21 19.98 -10.49 7.38
N ASP A 22 20.44 -11.57 6.77
CA ASP A 22 19.58 -12.64 6.27
C ASP A 22 20.24 -14.01 6.50
N ASN A 23 19.46 -15.03 6.86
CA ASN A 23 19.96 -16.38 7.13
C ASN A 23 21.18 -16.44 8.08
N ARG A 24 21.14 -15.61 9.14
CA ARG A 24 22.24 -15.43 10.13
C ARG A 24 23.55 -14.93 9.51
N LYS A 25 23.50 -14.33 8.32
CA LYS A 25 24.64 -13.75 7.61
C LYS A 25 24.42 -12.25 7.38
N LEU A 26 25.44 -11.46 7.65
CA LEU A 26 25.47 -10.03 7.34
C LEU A 26 26.13 -9.81 5.98
N THR A 27 25.48 -9.06 5.10
CA THR A 27 26.02 -8.65 3.79
C THR A 27 25.93 -7.14 3.66
N TYR A 28 27.05 -6.50 3.30
CA TYR A 28 27.10 -5.05 3.09
C TYR A 28 26.77 -4.70 1.63
N TRP A 29 25.95 -3.67 1.47
CA TRP A 29 25.54 -3.12 0.18
C TRP A 29 25.81 -1.62 0.17
N THR A 30 26.38 -1.12 -0.93
CA THR A 30 26.68 0.31 -1.08
C THR A 30 25.48 1.04 -1.69
N GLY A 31 25.15 2.21 -1.14
CA GLY A 31 24.06 3.05 -1.64
C GLY A 31 22.85 3.15 -0.68
N PRO A 32 21.85 3.96 -1.05
CA PRO A 32 20.63 4.14 -0.26
C PRO A 32 19.74 2.88 -0.28
N TYR A 33 18.76 2.82 0.61
CA TYR A 33 17.87 1.68 0.77
C TYR A 33 17.13 1.31 -0.52
N ASP A 34 16.68 2.28 -1.30
CA ASP A 34 15.93 2.03 -2.55
C ASP A 34 16.76 1.30 -3.59
N GLN A 35 18.04 1.64 -3.69
CA GLN A 35 18.96 0.96 -4.59
C GLN A 35 19.19 -0.49 -4.13
N PHE A 36 19.38 -0.68 -2.82
CA PHE A 36 19.48 -2.01 -2.22
C PHE A 36 18.22 -2.84 -2.48
N ALA A 37 17.02 -2.29 -2.24
CA ALA A 37 15.75 -2.97 -2.42
C ALA A 37 15.54 -3.39 -3.89
N ARG A 38 15.86 -2.50 -4.84
CA ARG A 38 15.80 -2.80 -6.27
C ARG A 38 16.75 -3.92 -6.67
N GLN A 39 18.02 -3.85 -6.25
CA GLN A 39 19.01 -4.90 -6.55
C GLN A 39 18.62 -6.25 -5.95
N MET A 40 18.07 -6.25 -4.73
CA MET A 40 17.55 -7.46 -4.09
C MET A 40 16.35 -8.04 -4.86
N ALA A 41 15.42 -7.21 -5.31
CA ALA A 41 14.27 -7.64 -6.11
C ALA A 41 14.72 -8.24 -7.45
N GLU A 42 15.65 -7.59 -8.15
CA GLU A 42 16.23 -8.09 -9.41
C GLU A 42 16.93 -9.43 -9.19
N ARG A 43 17.75 -9.55 -8.15
CA ARG A 43 18.45 -10.81 -7.81
C ARG A 43 17.47 -11.92 -7.45
N ARG A 44 16.43 -11.62 -6.67
CA ARG A 44 15.34 -12.57 -6.33
C ARG A 44 14.60 -13.03 -7.58
N ALA A 45 14.29 -12.12 -8.51
CA ALA A 45 13.61 -12.45 -9.76
C ALA A 45 14.45 -13.37 -10.66
N VAL A 46 15.76 -13.11 -10.77
CA VAL A 46 16.68 -13.98 -11.51
C VAL A 46 16.72 -15.38 -10.89
N LEU A 47 16.92 -15.48 -9.58
CA LEU A 47 16.96 -16.77 -8.87
C LEU A 47 15.62 -17.53 -9.01
N GLN A 48 14.49 -16.83 -8.93
CA GLN A 48 13.17 -17.43 -9.09
C GLN A 48 12.95 -17.95 -10.52
N ALA A 49 13.38 -17.19 -11.53
CA ALA A 49 13.29 -17.61 -12.93
C ALA A 49 14.19 -18.83 -13.22
N GLU A 50 15.39 -18.87 -12.64
CA GLU A 50 16.29 -20.03 -12.73
C GLU A 50 15.71 -21.26 -12.02
N ALA A 51 15.20 -21.10 -10.80
CA ALA A 51 14.55 -22.17 -10.06
C ALA A 51 13.35 -22.75 -10.84
N LYS A 52 12.45 -21.89 -11.35
CA LYS A 52 11.33 -22.33 -12.21
C LYS A 52 11.78 -23.11 -13.44
N LYS A 53 12.88 -22.70 -14.10
CA LYS A 53 13.44 -23.43 -15.25
C LYS A 53 13.98 -24.80 -14.85
N VAL A 54 14.68 -24.88 -13.71
CA VAL A 54 15.21 -26.15 -13.18
C VAL A 54 14.06 -27.08 -12.79
N ASP A 55 13.04 -26.58 -12.11
CA ASP A 55 11.86 -27.35 -11.71
C ASP A 55 11.05 -27.84 -12.91
N ALA A 56 10.82 -27.00 -13.91
CA ALA A 56 10.15 -27.40 -15.15
C ALA A 56 10.94 -28.49 -15.88
N ARG A 57 12.28 -28.36 -15.94
CA ARG A 57 13.16 -29.37 -16.55
C ARG A 57 13.13 -30.68 -15.76
N ARG A 58 13.12 -30.61 -14.42
CA ARG A 58 13.01 -31.76 -13.53
C ARG A 58 11.67 -32.46 -13.71
N ALA A 59 10.56 -31.73 -13.68
CA ALA A 59 9.21 -32.26 -13.90
C ALA A 59 9.08 -32.93 -15.28
N HIS A 60 9.62 -32.31 -16.33
CA HIS A 60 9.62 -32.89 -17.67
C HIS A 60 10.38 -34.23 -17.72
N LEU A 61 11.61 -34.26 -17.18
CA LEU A 61 12.43 -35.47 -17.10
C LEU A 61 11.75 -36.57 -16.25
N GLN A 62 11.17 -36.20 -15.12
CA GLN A 62 10.45 -37.12 -14.23
C GLN A 62 9.23 -37.72 -14.94
N SER A 63 8.42 -36.91 -15.63
CA SER A 63 7.26 -37.38 -16.39
C SER A 63 7.60 -38.38 -17.49
N PHE A 64 8.82 -38.30 -18.05
CA PHE A 64 9.32 -39.27 -19.04
C PHE A 64 9.75 -40.56 -18.36
N VAL A 65 10.46 -40.47 -17.22
CA VAL A 65 10.82 -41.64 -16.42
C VAL A 65 9.56 -42.39 -15.99
N ASP A 66 8.57 -41.71 -15.42
CA ASP A 66 7.34 -42.33 -14.92
C ASP A 66 6.54 -43.03 -16.03
N ARG A 67 6.45 -42.42 -17.22
CA ARG A 67 5.72 -42.99 -18.36
C ARG A 67 6.40 -44.21 -19.00
N PHE A 68 7.73 -44.31 -18.92
CA PHE A 68 8.49 -45.33 -19.67
C PHE A 68 9.28 -46.30 -18.78
N LYS A 69 9.18 -46.19 -17.45
CA LYS A 69 9.85 -47.07 -16.48
C LYS A 69 9.52 -48.56 -16.66
N ALA A 70 8.31 -48.88 -17.12
CA ALA A 70 7.82 -50.26 -17.28
C ALA A 70 7.99 -50.85 -18.69
N LYS A 71 8.48 -50.09 -19.69
CA LYS A 71 8.65 -50.58 -21.07
C LYS A 71 10.10 -50.98 -21.36
N ALA A 72 10.35 -52.27 -21.60
CA ALA A 72 11.69 -52.83 -21.84
C ALA A 72 12.46 -52.13 -22.99
N SER A 73 11.78 -51.72 -24.07
CA SER A 73 12.39 -51.04 -25.21
C SER A 73 12.90 -49.61 -24.93
N LYS A 74 12.47 -48.99 -23.83
CA LYS A 74 12.85 -47.60 -23.45
C LYS A 74 13.58 -47.51 -22.10
N ALA A 75 13.89 -48.64 -21.48
CA ALA A 75 14.53 -48.73 -20.17
C ALA A 75 15.88 -48.00 -20.10
N VAL A 76 16.73 -48.13 -21.13
CA VAL A 76 18.05 -47.46 -21.21
C VAL A 76 17.91 -45.93 -21.27
N GLN A 77 16.89 -45.44 -22.00
CA GLN A 77 16.62 -43.99 -22.12
C GLN A 77 16.05 -43.43 -20.82
N ALA A 78 15.17 -44.18 -20.13
CA ALA A 78 14.68 -43.82 -18.81
C ALA A 78 15.80 -43.77 -17.77
N GLN A 79 16.70 -44.76 -17.72
CA GLN A 79 17.86 -44.77 -16.82
C GLN A 79 18.83 -43.60 -17.08
N SER A 80 19.03 -43.21 -18.34
CA SER A 80 19.83 -42.02 -18.67
C SER A 80 19.21 -40.72 -18.11
N ARG A 81 17.89 -40.55 -18.21
CA ARG A 81 17.20 -39.38 -17.64
C ARG A 81 17.17 -39.40 -16.10
N VAL A 82 17.14 -40.57 -15.46
CA VAL A 82 17.34 -40.70 -14.00
C VAL A 82 18.72 -40.18 -13.58
N LYS A 83 19.78 -40.57 -14.30
CA LYS A 83 21.13 -40.02 -14.04
C LYS A 83 21.23 -38.51 -14.32
N MET A 84 20.47 -37.98 -15.27
CA MET A 84 20.39 -36.52 -15.50
C MET A 84 19.64 -35.81 -14.36
N LEU A 85 18.60 -36.42 -13.79
CA LEU A 85 17.88 -35.90 -12.63
C LEU A 85 18.79 -35.86 -11.39
N GLU A 86 19.62 -36.88 -11.18
CA GLU A 86 20.60 -36.92 -10.07
C GLU A 86 21.69 -35.84 -10.20
N LYS A 87 22.03 -35.44 -11.43
CA LYS A 87 23.04 -34.39 -11.71
C LYS A 87 22.48 -32.97 -11.66
N LEU A 88 21.15 -32.80 -11.68
CA LEU A 88 20.54 -31.48 -11.53
C LEU A 88 20.60 -31.07 -10.06
N THR A 89 21.49 -30.14 -9.72
CA THR A 89 21.52 -29.55 -8.39
C THR A 89 20.21 -28.78 -8.16
N PRO A 90 19.47 -29.06 -7.06
CA PRO A 90 18.31 -28.27 -6.73
C PRO A 90 18.78 -26.84 -6.45
N ILE A 91 18.29 -25.88 -7.24
CA ILE A 91 18.32 -24.49 -6.84
C ILE A 91 17.16 -24.37 -5.87
N THR A 92 17.46 -24.28 -4.57
CA THR A 92 16.46 -23.84 -3.60
C THR A 92 16.08 -22.44 -4.04
N ALA A 93 14.87 -22.28 -4.61
CA ALA A 93 14.30 -20.95 -4.73
C ALA A 93 14.45 -20.28 -3.37
N PRO A 94 14.74 -18.96 -3.28
CA PRO A 94 14.52 -18.25 -2.04
C PRO A 94 13.14 -18.73 -1.56
N GLU A 95 13.05 -19.28 -0.34
CA GLU A 95 11.74 -19.64 0.22
C GLU A 95 10.81 -18.49 -0.16
N GLU A 96 9.62 -18.77 -0.66
CA GLU A 96 8.60 -17.72 -0.81
C GLU A 96 8.52 -17.08 0.57
N ALA A 97 9.28 -16.00 0.76
CA ALA A 97 9.53 -15.41 2.05
C ALA A 97 8.13 -15.00 2.44
N LYS A 98 7.53 -15.79 3.35
CA LYS A 98 6.08 -15.90 3.54
C LYS A 98 5.54 -14.51 3.39
N LYS A 99 4.97 -14.18 2.22
CA LYS A 99 4.64 -12.78 1.94
C LYS A 99 3.76 -12.39 3.10
N VAL A 100 4.23 -11.44 3.90
CA VAL A 100 3.40 -10.92 4.96
C VAL A 100 2.28 -10.26 4.20
N VAL A 101 1.09 -10.84 4.28
CA VAL A 101 -0.11 -10.29 3.66
C VAL A 101 -1.00 -9.88 4.81
N PHE A 102 -1.53 -8.66 4.72
CA PHE A 102 -2.66 -8.24 5.53
C PHE A 102 -3.91 -8.35 4.68
N THR A 103 -4.87 -9.16 5.13
CA THR A 103 -6.15 -9.31 4.43
C THR A 103 -7.24 -8.67 5.28
N PHE A 104 -7.57 -7.42 4.97
CA PHE A 104 -8.70 -6.76 5.62
C PHE A 104 -10.03 -7.24 5.05
N PRO A 105 -11.03 -7.50 5.90
CA PRO A 105 -12.36 -7.86 5.44
C PRO A 105 -13.10 -6.64 4.87
N GLU A 106 -13.85 -6.85 3.79
CA GLU A 106 -14.62 -5.79 3.14
C GLU A 106 -15.92 -5.48 3.90
N PRO A 107 -16.18 -4.21 4.29
CA PRO A 107 -17.45 -3.79 4.86
C PRO A 107 -18.56 -3.69 3.80
N GLU A 108 -19.82 -3.70 4.25
CA GLU A 108 -20.95 -3.37 3.37
C GLU A 108 -20.99 -1.87 3.01
N GLU A 109 -21.75 -1.49 1.98
CA GLU A 109 -21.90 -0.09 1.59
C GLU A 109 -22.93 0.65 2.49
N LEU A 110 -22.59 1.88 2.88
CA LEU A 110 -23.40 2.80 3.67
C LEU A 110 -23.67 4.09 2.90
N ALA A 111 -24.85 4.66 3.11
CA ALA A 111 -25.19 5.95 2.54
C ALA A 111 -24.31 7.07 3.16
N PRO A 112 -23.73 7.96 2.35
CA PRO A 112 -22.94 9.07 2.84
C PRO A 112 -23.82 10.17 3.48
N PRO A 113 -23.34 10.90 4.51
CA PRO A 113 -22.07 10.71 5.21
C PRO A 113 -22.14 9.65 6.32
N ILE A 114 -21.01 8.97 6.55
CA ILE A 114 -20.91 8.00 7.64
C ILE A 114 -20.70 8.69 9.00
N ILE A 115 -20.01 9.84 9.01
CA ILE A 115 -19.84 10.73 10.17
C ILE A 115 -20.01 12.20 9.73
N ASN A 116 -20.73 12.97 10.55
CA ASN A 116 -20.83 14.42 10.41
C ASN A 116 -20.72 15.11 11.79
N LEU A 117 -19.74 16.00 11.92
CA LEU A 117 -19.50 16.87 13.07
C LEU A 117 -19.89 18.30 12.69
N ASP A 118 -20.71 18.95 13.51
CA ASP A 118 -21.15 20.34 13.31
C ASP A 118 -20.94 21.14 14.61
N GLY A 119 -20.01 22.09 14.55
CA GLY A 119 -19.62 22.94 15.68
C GLY A 119 -19.08 22.18 16.88
N ALA A 120 -18.63 20.93 16.71
CA ALA A 120 -18.35 20.06 17.85
C ALA A 120 -17.08 20.48 18.61
N ALA A 121 -17.08 20.24 19.92
CA ALA A 121 -15.91 20.44 20.78
C ALA A 121 -15.65 19.20 21.63
N VAL A 122 -14.39 18.90 21.93
CA VAL A 122 -14.01 17.71 22.70
C VAL A 122 -12.85 17.99 23.65
N GLY A 123 -12.90 17.40 24.85
CA GLY A 123 -11.88 17.54 25.89
C GLY A 123 -12.07 16.55 27.04
N TYR A 124 -11.23 16.67 28.07
CA TYR A 124 -11.17 15.75 29.21
C TYR A 124 -11.59 16.47 30.51
N GLY A 125 -12.87 16.82 30.64
CA GLY A 125 -13.43 17.44 31.86
C GLY A 125 -12.96 18.87 32.17
N GLY A 126 -12.03 19.42 31.38
CA GLY A 126 -11.55 20.81 31.44
C GLY A 126 -11.81 21.56 30.14
N PRO A 127 -11.04 22.63 29.83
CA PRO A 127 -11.17 23.36 28.57
C PRO A 127 -11.08 22.42 27.36
N PRO A 128 -11.96 22.57 26.35
CA PRO A 128 -11.95 21.67 25.20
C PRO A 128 -10.62 21.79 24.46
N VAL A 129 -10.02 20.62 24.20
CA VAL A 129 -8.75 20.45 23.47
C VAL A 129 -8.95 20.80 22.01
N LEU A 130 -10.08 20.40 21.43
CA LEU A 130 -10.48 20.74 20.06
C LEU A 130 -11.84 21.43 20.07
N ARG A 131 -12.01 22.45 19.22
CA ARG A 131 -13.21 23.30 19.17
C ARG A 131 -13.65 23.55 17.73
N LYS A 132 -14.94 23.87 17.55
CA LYS A 132 -15.53 24.26 16.26
C LYS A 132 -15.26 23.24 15.15
N LEU A 133 -15.34 21.95 15.48
CA LEU A 133 -15.11 20.86 14.54
C LEU A 133 -16.29 20.75 13.58
N ASN A 134 -16.04 21.07 12.31
CA ASN A 134 -16.96 20.93 11.19
C ASN A 134 -16.38 19.92 10.20
N LEU A 135 -16.59 18.64 10.46
CA LEU A 135 -15.94 17.55 9.73
C LEU A 135 -16.98 16.61 9.14
N ARG A 136 -16.80 16.24 7.88
CA ARG A 136 -17.61 15.26 7.18
C ARG A 136 -16.70 14.13 6.69
N ILE A 137 -17.13 12.90 6.95
CA ILE A 137 -16.43 11.69 6.51
C ILE A 137 -17.43 10.82 5.75
N ASP A 138 -17.05 10.46 4.53
CA ASP A 138 -17.75 9.53 3.65
C ASP A 138 -17.04 8.15 3.66
N GLN A 139 -17.63 7.10 3.07
CA GLN A 139 -17.12 5.72 3.23
C GLN A 139 -15.83 5.43 2.45
N ASP A 140 -15.59 6.16 1.37
CA ASP A 140 -14.40 6.04 0.53
C ASP A 140 -13.24 6.93 0.99
N ASP A 141 -13.45 7.76 2.00
CA ASP A 141 -12.45 8.72 2.47
C ASP A 141 -11.15 8.06 2.96
N ARG A 142 -10.02 8.62 2.52
CA ARG A 142 -8.66 8.29 2.97
C ARG A 142 -8.01 9.53 3.56
N ILE A 143 -8.00 9.65 4.89
CA ILE A 143 -7.63 10.88 5.59
C ILE A 143 -6.37 10.66 6.42
N ALA A 144 -5.38 11.53 6.28
CA ALA A 144 -4.24 11.60 7.21
C ALA A 144 -4.39 12.76 8.19
N LEU A 145 -4.20 12.47 9.48
CA LEU A 145 -4.15 13.49 10.54
C LEU A 145 -2.71 13.94 10.75
N LEU A 146 -2.43 15.17 10.37
CA LEU A 146 -1.18 15.88 10.57
C LEU A 146 -1.26 16.73 11.85
N GLY A 147 -0.12 16.98 12.48
CA GLY A 147 -0.03 17.81 13.68
C GLY A 147 1.13 17.41 14.57
N ARG A 148 1.62 18.33 15.40
CA ARG A 148 2.66 18.02 16.39
C ARG A 148 2.12 17.12 17.50
N ASN A 149 3.02 16.53 18.27
CA ASN A 149 2.62 15.74 19.44
C ASN A 149 2.03 16.67 20.50
N GLY A 150 0.87 16.30 21.05
CA GLY A 150 0.12 17.13 21.99
C GLY A 150 -0.96 18.05 21.38
N GLU A 151 -1.02 18.22 20.06
CA GLU A 151 -2.03 19.08 19.40
C GLU A 151 -3.45 18.49 19.40
N GLY A 152 -3.62 17.24 19.84
CA GLY A 152 -4.95 16.61 19.98
C GLY A 152 -5.32 15.59 18.89
N LYS A 153 -4.38 15.10 18.08
CA LYS A 153 -4.62 14.02 17.08
C LYS A 153 -5.33 12.81 17.69
N SER A 154 -4.78 12.23 18.75
CA SER A 154 -5.40 11.09 19.43
C SER A 154 -6.72 11.46 20.13
N THR A 155 -6.93 12.73 20.49
CA THR A 155 -8.22 13.20 21.01
C THR A 155 -9.29 13.19 19.92
N LEU A 156 -8.96 13.65 18.71
CA LEU A 156 -9.83 13.54 17.54
C LEU A 156 -10.12 12.07 17.20
N SER A 157 -9.09 11.21 17.16
CA SER A 157 -9.25 9.77 16.91
C SER A 157 -10.20 9.11 17.91
N LYS A 158 -10.08 9.44 19.21
CA LYS A 158 -10.98 8.92 20.25
C LYS A 158 -12.41 9.44 20.12
N LEU A 159 -12.60 10.71 19.75
CA LEU A 159 -13.92 11.28 19.46
C LEU A 159 -14.58 10.51 18.30
N LEU A 160 -13.87 10.36 17.19
CA LEU A 160 -14.39 9.68 15.99
C LEU A 160 -14.66 8.19 16.25
N ALA A 161 -13.84 7.53 17.07
CA ALA A 161 -14.06 6.15 17.51
C ALA A 161 -15.23 6.00 18.49
N GLY A 162 -15.84 7.09 18.98
CA GLY A 162 -16.86 7.06 20.02
C GLY A 162 -16.34 6.70 21.41
N LYS A 163 -15.02 6.71 21.61
CA LYS A 163 -14.37 6.50 22.92
C LYS A 163 -14.32 7.78 23.76
N LEU A 164 -14.61 8.93 23.16
CA LEU A 164 -14.71 10.22 23.83
C LEU A 164 -15.95 10.96 23.32
N GLN A 165 -16.73 11.57 24.21
CA GLN A 165 -17.95 12.29 23.84
C GLN A 165 -17.63 13.76 23.52
N ALA A 166 -18.39 14.33 22.58
CA ALA A 166 -18.36 15.76 22.34
C ALA A 166 -18.98 16.49 23.53
N VAL A 167 -18.31 17.56 23.97
CA VAL A 167 -18.77 18.45 25.06
C VAL A 167 -19.78 19.47 24.53
N GLU A 168 -19.61 19.90 23.29
CA GLU A 168 -20.48 20.85 22.58
C GLU A 168 -20.68 20.41 21.13
N GLY A 169 -21.68 21.00 20.47
CA GLY A 169 -22.01 20.75 19.06
C GLY A 169 -22.69 19.41 18.80
N LYS A 170 -22.79 19.04 17.53
CA LYS A 170 -23.48 17.82 17.09
C LYS A 170 -22.48 16.82 16.51
N TYR A 171 -22.59 15.56 16.93
CA TYR A 171 -21.91 14.42 16.34
C TYR A 171 -22.95 13.43 15.84
N ALA A 172 -23.16 13.40 14.52
CA ALA A 172 -24.04 12.45 13.85
C ALA A 172 -23.21 11.36 13.18
N ARG A 173 -23.66 10.11 13.29
CA ARG A 173 -23.08 8.95 12.61
C ARG A 173 -24.15 8.00 12.14
N SER A 174 -23.86 7.23 11.09
CA SER A 174 -24.76 6.16 10.64
C SER A 174 -24.96 5.13 11.75
N SER A 175 -26.20 4.66 11.95
CA SER A 175 -26.54 3.69 12.99
C SER A 175 -25.91 2.31 12.77
N LYS A 176 -25.57 2.00 11.52
CA LYS A 176 -24.89 0.75 11.12
C LYS A 176 -23.36 0.88 11.10
N LEU A 177 -22.82 2.07 11.39
CA LEU A 177 -21.39 2.32 11.35
C LEU A 177 -20.65 1.43 12.36
N ARG A 178 -19.70 0.65 11.84
CA ARG A 178 -18.74 -0.14 12.61
C ARG A 178 -17.39 0.52 12.48
N ILE A 179 -16.70 0.74 13.60
CA ILE A 179 -15.42 1.43 13.63
C ILE A 179 -14.36 0.49 14.18
N GLY A 180 -13.33 0.26 13.37
CA GLY A 180 -12.10 -0.38 13.80
C GLY A 180 -11.19 0.71 14.31
N TYR A 181 -10.70 0.57 15.53
CA TYR A 181 -9.73 1.51 16.10
C TYR A 181 -8.49 0.71 16.43
N PHE A 182 -7.34 1.14 15.92
CA PHE A 182 -6.02 0.66 16.29
C PHE A 182 -5.27 1.81 16.94
N ALA A 183 -4.81 1.60 18.17
CA ALA A 183 -4.03 2.60 18.88
C ALA A 183 -2.74 1.99 19.40
N GLN A 184 -1.71 2.82 19.57
CA GLN A 184 -0.40 2.39 20.05
C GLN A 184 -0.46 1.54 21.34
N HIS A 185 -1.40 1.84 22.26
CA HIS A 185 -1.58 1.08 23.51
C HIS A 185 -2.38 -0.22 23.38
N GLN A 186 -2.99 -0.54 22.24
CA GLN A 186 -3.78 -1.79 22.10
C GLN A 186 -2.94 -3.05 22.21
N VAL A 187 -1.66 -2.98 21.87
CA VAL A 187 -0.72 -4.07 22.07
C VAL A 187 -0.63 -4.44 23.57
N ASP A 188 -0.77 -3.44 24.45
CA ASP A 188 -0.75 -3.61 25.90
C ASP A 188 -2.10 -4.08 26.45
N GLU A 189 -3.20 -3.91 25.70
CA GLU A 189 -4.55 -4.38 26.05
C GLU A 189 -4.74 -5.89 25.76
N LEU A 190 -3.77 -6.56 25.11
CA LEU A 190 -3.86 -7.98 24.82
C LEU A 190 -3.70 -8.85 26.08
N HIS A 191 -4.57 -9.86 26.23
CA HIS A 191 -4.40 -10.96 27.18
C HIS A 191 -3.12 -11.75 26.88
N ILE A 192 -2.07 -11.54 27.69
CA ILE A 192 -0.73 -12.11 27.48
C ILE A 192 -0.66 -13.62 27.74
N ASP A 193 -1.60 -14.13 28.51
CA ASP A 193 -1.77 -15.53 28.90
C ASP A 193 -2.55 -16.34 27.87
N GLU A 194 -3.27 -15.68 26.96
CA GLU A 194 -4.00 -16.31 25.87
C GLU A 194 -3.12 -16.47 24.61
N THR A 195 -3.48 -17.42 23.73
CA THR A 195 -2.92 -17.54 22.38
C THR A 195 -3.72 -16.67 21.39
N PRO A 196 -3.16 -16.25 20.24
CA PRO A 196 -3.90 -15.54 19.21
C PRO A 196 -5.19 -16.24 18.79
N LEU A 197 -5.19 -17.57 18.75
CA LEU A 197 -6.38 -18.36 18.45
C LEU A 197 -7.47 -18.21 19.52
N GLN A 198 -7.09 -18.20 20.80
CA GLN A 198 -8.03 -17.99 21.91
C GLN A 198 -8.65 -16.58 21.86
N HIS A 199 -7.84 -15.55 21.57
CA HIS A 199 -8.31 -14.16 21.40
C HIS A 199 -9.45 -14.06 20.39
N ILE A 200 -9.25 -14.60 19.18
CA ILE A 200 -10.27 -14.53 18.13
C ILE A 200 -11.42 -15.51 18.36
N GLN A 201 -11.18 -16.66 19.01
CA GLN A 201 -12.23 -17.60 19.39
C GLN A 201 -13.21 -16.96 20.39
N ARG A 202 -12.71 -16.13 21.32
CA ARG A 202 -13.54 -15.36 22.26
C ARG A 202 -14.45 -14.36 21.54
N LEU A 203 -13.95 -13.70 20.50
CA LEU A 203 -14.74 -12.76 19.69
C LEU A 203 -15.67 -13.45 18.67
N ARG A 204 -15.35 -14.70 18.29
CA ARG A 204 -16.07 -15.50 17.28
C ARG A 204 -16.28 -16.94 17.76
N PRO A 205 -17.05 -17.16 18.85
CA PRO A 205 -17.22 -18.49 19.43
C PRO A 205 -17.91 -19.48 18.49
N ALA A 206 -18.75 -18.98 17.58
CA ALA A 206 -19.49 -19.78 16.61
C ALA A 206 -18.69 -20.11 15.34
N GLU A 207 -17.53 -19.49 15.10
CA GLU A 207 -16.72 -19.80 13.92
C GLU A 207 -15.88 -21.07 14.14
N MET A 208 -15.78 -21.89 13.09
CA MET A 208 -14.92 -23.08 13.11
C MET A 208 -13.45 -22.69 13.24
N GLN A 209 -12.68 -23.47 14.02
CA GLN A 209 -11.25 -23.20 14.21
C GLN A 209 -10.44 -23.10 12.90
N ALA A 210 -10.79 -23.84 11.86
CA ALA A 210 -10.12 -23.74 10.57
C ALA A 210 -10.22 -22.32 9.97
N LYS A 211 -11.39 -21.69 10.09
CA LYS A 211 -11.63 -20.31 9.63
C LYS A 211 -10.87 -19.30 10.49
N LEU A 212 -10.84 -19.52 11.80
CA LEU A 212 -10.06 -18.69 12.74
C LEU A 212 -8.56 -18.74 12.43
N ARG A 213 -8.01 -19.93 12.18
CA ARG A 213 -6.61 -20.09 11.75
C ARG A 213 -6.34 -19.44 10.40
N ALA A 214 -7.28 -19.50 9.46
CA ALA A 214 -7.14 -18.80 8.18
C ALA A 214 -7.08 -17.28 8.35
N ARG A 215 -7.88 -16.69 9.27
CA ARG A 215 -7.81 -15.26 9.59
C ARG A 215 -6.46 -14.87 10.19
N LEU A 216 -5.92 -15.67 11.11
CA LEU A 216 -4.58 -15.44 11.66
C LEU A 216 -3.50 -15.50 10.57
N ALA A 217 -3.58 -16.51 9.69
CA ALA A 217 -2.65 -16.66 8.58
C ALA A 217 -2.70 -15.46 7.62
N GLY A 218 -3.89 -14.90 7.37
CA GLY A 218 -4.11 -13.67 6.59
C GLY A 218 -3.59 -12.39 7.23
N PHE A 219 -3.01 -12.45 8.43
CA PHE A 219 -2.26 -11.38 9.09
C PHE A 219 -0.82 -11.82 9.40
N GLY A 220 -0.32 -12.87 8.75
CA GLY A 220 1.05 -13.34 8.94
C GLY A 220 1.30 -14.09 10.26
N LEU A 221 0.25 -14.52 10.98
CA LEU A 221 0.35 -15.35 12.17
C LEU A 221 0.10 -16.82 11.78
N MET A 222 1.18 -17.55 11.51
CA MET A 222 1.10 -18.95 11.03
C MET A 222 0.81 -19.92 12.18
N ALA A 223 0.69 -21.22 11.86
CA ALA A 223 0.29 -22.26 12.81
C ALA A 223 1.06 -22.24 14.14
N GLU A 224 2.38 -22.02 14.10
CA GLU A 224 3.21 -21.95 15.30
C GLU A 224 2.87 -20.72 16.17
N GLN A 225 2.72 -19.55 15.54
CA GLN A 225 2.38 -18.32 16.25
C GLN A 225 0.95 -18.34 16.80
N ALA A 226 0.01 -18.99 16.08
CA ALA A 226 -1.38 -19.11 16.49
C ALA A 226 -1.57 -19.85 17.83
N GLU A 227 -0.66 -20.78 18.15
CA GLU A 227 -0.66 -21.57 19.39
C GLU A 227 0.33 -21.02 20.44
N THR A 228 1.12 -20.01 20.10
CA THR A 228 2.07 -19.38 21.03
C THR A 228 1.35 -18.33 21.86
N VAL A 229 1.47 -18.40 23.19
CA VAL A 229 0.90 -17.39 24.10
C VAL A 229 1.40 -15.98 23.75
N VAL A 230 0.50 -15.01 23.80
CA VAL A 230 0.75 -13.63 23.36
C VAL A 230 1.93 -13.01 24.12
N GLY A 231 2.14 -13.33 25.39
CA GLY A 231 3.28 -12.85 26.18
C GLY A 231 4.65 -13.19 25.58
N ARG A 232 4.76 -14.26 24.78
CA ARG A 232 6.00 -14.69 24.11
C ARG A 232 6.12 -14.21 22.67
N LEU A 233 5.09 -13.58 22.11
CA LEU A 233 5.12 -13.03 20.77
C LEU A 233 6.00 -11.78 20.71
N SER A 234 6.63 -11.56 19.56
CA SER A 234 7.36 -10.32 19.28
C SER A 234 6.40 -9.12 19.21
N GLY A 235 6.92 -7.90 19.38
CA GLY A 235 6.11 -6.68 19.24
C GLY A 235 5.37 -6.60 17.90
N GLY A 236 6.03 -6.98 16.79
CA GLY A 236 5.41 -7.02 15.47
C GLY A 236 4.30 -8.07 15.36
N GLN A 237 4.46 -9.26 15.96
CA GLN A 237 3.40 -10.27 16.00
C GLN A 237 2.18 -9.80 16.81
N LYS A 238 2.41 -9.12 17.94
CA LYS A 238 1.34 -8.52 18.74
C LYS A 238 0.63 -7.38 18.00
N ALA A 239 1.36 -6.55 17.25
CA ALA A 239 0.79 -5.51 16.41
C ALA A 239 -0.09 -6.11 15.30
N ARG A 240 0.36 -7.19 14.64
CA ARG A 240 -0.44 -7.93 13.64
C ARG A 240 -1.72 -8.52 14.23
N LEU A 241 -1.65 -9.11 15.43
CA LEU A 241 -2.83 -9.60 16.14
C LEU A 241 -3.79 -8.45 16.45
N SER A 242 -3.29 -7.33 16.96
CA SER A 242 -4.11 -6.17 17.32
C SER A 242 -4.81 -5.56 16.09
N LEU A 243 -4.12 -5.48 14.94
CA LEU A 243 -4.73 -5.09 13.66
C LEU A 243 -5.84 -6.04 13.22
N LEU A 244 -5.65 -7.36 13.37
CA LEU A 244 -6.70 -8.34 13.11
C LEU A 244 -7.91 -8.13 14.01
N LEU A 245 -7.69 -7.95 15.32
CA LEU A 245 -8.78 -7.72 16.27
C LEU A 245 -9.54 -6.42 15.97
N ALA A 246 -8.84 -5.36 15.57
CA ALA A 246 -9.46 -4.09 15.19
C ALA A 246 -10.31 -4.18 13.91
N THR A 247 -10.06 -5.18 13.05
CA THR A 247 -10.72 -5.33 11.74
C THR A 247 -11.66 -6.54 11.68
N ILE A 248 -11.76 -7.34 12.73
CA ILE A 248 -12.51 -8.62 12.74
C ILE A 248 -14.00 -8.48 12.40
N ASP A 249 -14.59 -7.31 12.69
CA ASP A 249 -15.99 -6.97 12.44
C ASP A 249 -16.22 -6.30 11.08
N ALA A 250 -15.25 -6.31 10.15
CA ALA A 250 -15.35 -5.61 8.86
C ALA A 250 -15.81 -4.15 9.03
N PRO A 251 -15.00 -3.31 9.67
CA PRO A 251 -15.43 -1.96 10.02
C PRO A 251 -15.63 -1.08 8.78
N HIS A 252 -16.59 -0.18 8.80
CA HIS A 252 -16.76 0.77 7.68
C HIS A 252 -15.78 1.96 7.79
N LEU A 253 -15.22 2.19 8.98
CA LEU A 253 -14.20 3.19 9.24
C LEU A 253 -13.06 2.55 10.06
N LEU A 254 -11.84 2.63 9.56
CA LEU A 254 -10.64 2.17 10.24
C LEU A 254 -9.80 3.38 10.67
N ILE A 255 -9.55 3.52 11.98
CA ILE A 255 -8.75 4.59 12.54
C ILE A 255 -7.46 3.97 13.07
N LEU A 256 -6.33 4.33 12.48
CA LEU A 256 -5.02 3.76 12.79
C LEU A 256 -4.10 4.84 13.37
N ASP A 257 -3.77 4.72 14.66
CA ASP A 257 -2.83 5.61 15.37
C ASP A 257 -1.46 4.94 15.50
N GLU A 258 -0.50 5.42 14.71
CA GLU A 258 0.85 4.91 14.50
C GLU A 258 0.92 3.40 14.17
N PRO A 259 0.24 2.94 13.09
CA PRO A 259 0.10 1.52 12.79
C PRO A 259 1.41 0.82 12.36
N THR A 260 2.41 1.59 11.96
CA THR A 260 3.72 1.08 11.53
C THR A 260 4.68 0.86 12.70
N ASN A 261 4.32 1.30 13.90
CA ASN A 261 5.14 1.05 15.08
C ASN A 261 5.26 -0.46 15.32
N HIS A 262 6.49 -0.92 15.55
CA HIS A 262 6.83 -2.33 15.74
C HIS A 262 6.68 -3.24 14.50
N LEU A 263 6.32 -2.69 13.33
CA LEU A 263 6.31 -3.43 12.07
C LEU A 263 7.67 -3.40 11.39
N ASP A 264 8.10 -4.55 10.87
CA ASP A 264 9.24 -4.64 9.96
C ASP A 264 8.90 -4.03 8.58
N ILE A 265 9.91 -3.88 7.71
CA ILE A 265 9.73 -3.20 6.43
C ILE A 265 8.74 -3.96 5.53
N GLU A 266 8.83 -5.28 5.48
CA GLU A 266 7.94 -6.12 4.67
C GLU A 266 6.47 -6.02 5.15
N SER A 267 6.24 -5.97 6.46
CA SER A 267 4.90 -5.75 7.02
C SER A 267 4.37 -4.35 6.74
N ARG A 268 5.23 -3.32 6.73
CA ARG A 268 4.79 -1.96 6.41
C ARG A 268 4.31 -1.88 4.96
N GLU A 269 5.05 -2.47 4.03
CA GLU A 269 4.65 -2.55 2.62
C GLU A 269 3.33 -3.32 2.45
N ALA A 270 3.19 -4.46 3.14
CA ALA A 270 1.95 -5.23 3.14
C ALA A 270 0.76 -4.47 3.71
N LEU A 271 0.99 -3.64 4.75
CA LEU A 271 -0.05 -2.82 5.34
C LEU A 271 -0.48 -1.71 4.37
N VAL A 272 0.47 -1.06 3.68
CA VAL A 272 0.16 -0.09 2.63
C VAL A 272 -0.72 -0.73 1.57
N GLU A 273 -0.31 -1.88 1.02
CA GLU A 273 -1.07 -2.59 0.00
C GLU A 273 -2.50 -2.92 0.46
N ALA A 274 -2.65 -3.45 1.68
CA ALA A 274 -3.95 -3.79 2.24
C ALA A 274 -4.84 -2.56 2.47
N LEU A 275 -4.27 -1.43 2.90
CA LEU A 275 -5.01 -0.19 3.10
C LEU A 275 -5.45 0.47 1.79
N THR A 276 -4.61 0.40 0.75
CA THR A 276 -4.97 0.86 -0.59
C THR A 276 -6.11 0.02 -1.19
N GLN A 277 -6.12 -1.29 -0.93
CA GLN A 277 -7.18 -2.20 -1.40
C GLN A 277 -8.46 -2.18 -0.54
N TYR A 278 -8.39 -1.61 0.67
CA TYR A 278 -9.54 -1.53 1.55
C TYR A 278 -10.67 -0.72 0.91
N SER A 279 -11.93 -1.08 1.16
CA SER A 279 -13.09 -0.37 0.60
C SER A 279 -13.83 0.53 1.61
N GLY A 280 -13.57 0.37 2.91
CA GLY A 280 -14.09 1.27 3.95
C GLY A 280 -13.23 2.53 4.10
N ALA A 281 -13.63 3.47 4.96
CA ALA A 281 -12.92 4.72 5.19
C ALA A 281 -11.68 4.47 6.06
N VAL A 282 -10.61 5.23 5.86
CA VAL A 282 -9.38 5.11 6.64
C VAL A 282 -8.96 6.47 7.18
N ILE A 283 -8.65 6.53 8.48
CA ILE A 283 -8.01 7.67 9.13
C ILE A 283 -6.65 7.21 9.66
N LEU A 284 -5.58 7.82 9.16
CA LEU A 284 -4.20 7.52 9.54
C LEU A 284 -3.64 8.63 10.41
N VAL A 285 -3.07 8.27 11.55
CA VAL A 285 -2.13 9.10 12.31
C VAL A 285 -0.80 8.41 12.22
N SER A 286 0.18 9.02 11.56
CA SER A 286 1.49 8.41 11.40
C SER A 286 2.57 9.46 11.18
N HIS A 287 3.77 9.17 11.67
CA HIS A 287 4.98 9.89 11.29
C HIS A 287 5.65 9.32 10.02
N ASP A 288 5.15 8.21 9.48
CA ASP A 288 5.63 7.61 8.24
C ASP A 288 5.07 8.32 7.01
N MET A 289 5.86 9.24 6.44
CA MET A 289 5.48 9.99 5.25
C MET A 289 5.26 9.10 4.02
N HIS A 290 5.92 7.95 3.94
CA HIS A 290 5.75 7.04 2.81
C HIS A 290 4.38 6.36 2.85
N LEU A 291 3.97 5.87 4.02
CA LEU A 291 2.61 5.34 4.24
C LEU A 291 1.56 6.40 3.93
N LEU A 292 1.70 7.60 4.52
CA LEU A 292 0.72 8.67 4.31
C LEU A 292 0.61 9.05 2.83
N GLY A 293 1.73 9.18 2.13
CA GLY A 293 1.74 9.58 0.72
C GLY A 293 1.21 8.53 -0.25
N LEU A 294 1.13 7.25 0.14
CA LEU A 294 0.57 6.18 -0.70
C LEU A 294 -0.89 5.86 -0.41
N VAL A 295 -1.38 6.17 0.80
CA VAL A 295 -2.72 5.77 1.24
C VAL A 295 -3.69 6.95 1.36
N ALA A 296 -3.23 8.13 1.78
CA ALA A 296 -4.12 9.24 2.10
C ALA A 296 -4.30 10.20 0.91
N ASP A 297 -5.56 10.47 0.58
CA ASP A 297 -5.96 11.44 -0.44
C ASP A 297 -6.24 12.83 0.15
N ARG A 298 -6.60 12.87 1.43
CA ARG A 298 -6.97 14.09 2.16
C ARG A 298 -6.09 14.26 3.38
N LEU A 299 -5.60 15.48 3.58
CA LEU A 299 -4.75 15.82 4.73
C LEU A 299 -5.53 16.76 5.65
N TRP A 300 -5.59 16.44 6.94
CA TRP A 300 -6.16 17.30 7.98
C TRP A 300 -5.08 17.72 8.95
N LEU A 301 -4.89 19.03 9.12
CA LEU A 301 -3.97 19.59 10.09
C LEU A 301 -4.69 19.86 11.41
N VAL A 302 -4.20 19.22 12.47
CA VAL A 302 -4.57 19.49 13.86
C VAL A 302 -3.55 20.46 14.44
N LYS A 303 -3.97 21.71 14.65
CA LYS A 303 -3.12 22.76 15.23
C LYS A 303 -3.96 23.77 16.00
N GLY A 304 -3.49 24.19 17.17
CA GLY A 304 -4.09 25.32 17.90
C GLY A 304 -5.55 25.07 18.33
N GLY A 305 -5.90 23.80 18.57
CA GLY A 305 -7.24 23.40 18.99
C GLY A 305 -8.29 23.36 17.87
N ALA A 306 -7.90 23.45 16.60
CA ALA A 306 -8.77 23.29 15.45
C ALA A 306 -8.28 22.15 14.53
N VAL A 307 -9.19 21.66 13.69
CA VAL A 307 -8.89 20.69 12.63
C VAL A 307 -9.30 21.33 11.31
N THR A 308 -8.34 21.54 10.42
CA THR A 308 -8.56 22.18 9.13
C THR A 308 -8.01 21.32 8.00
N PRO A 309 -8.62 21.33 6.80
CA PRO A 309 -7.98 20.76 5.61
C PRO A 309 -6.60 21.38 5.40
N TYR A 310 -5.62 20.54 5.06
CA TYR A 310 -4.29 20.96 4.67
C TYR A 310 -4.18 20.80 3.15
N THR A 311 -3.89 21.90 2.47
CA THR A 311 -3.96 21.99 1.00
C THR A 311 -2.60 21.86 0.33
N GLU A 312 -1.51 21.86 1.09
CA GLU A 312 -0.16 21.65 0.56
C GLU A 312 0.21 20.16 0.62
N ASP A 313 1.36 19.80 0.04
CA ASP A 313 1.86 18.43 0.03
C ASP A 313 2.55 18.02 1.35
N LEU A 314 2.79 16.72 1.53
CA LEU A 314 3.45 16.17 2.71
C LEU A 314 4.91 16.65 2.87
N GLU A 315 5.61 16.99 1.78
CA GLU A 315 6.99 17.47 1.84
C GLU A 315 7.05 18.94 2.32
N ALA A 316 6.07 19.77 1.96
CA ALA A 316 5.88 21.11 2.49
C ALA A 316 5.58 21.06 3.99
N TYR A 317 4.66 20.18 4.41
CA TYR A 317 4.38 19.97 5.83
C TYR A 317 5.65 19.54 6.60
N ARG A 318 6.44 18.65 6.01
CA ARG A 318 7.70 18.20 6.61
C ARG A 318 8.73 19.31 6.73
N ARG A 319 8.89 20.16 5.71
CA ARG A 319 9.75 21.35 5.79
C ARG A 319 9.31 22.29 6.91
N GLN A 320 8.00 22.49 7.06
CA GLN A 320 7.43 23.29 8.14
C GLN A 320 7.72 22.69 9.53
N LEU A 321 7.68 21.36 9.67
CA LEU A 321 8.05 20.69 10.91
C LEU A 321 9.53 20.87 11.27
N LEU A 322 10.42 20.78 10.27
CA LEU A 322 11.88 20.88 10.45
C LEU A 322 12.36 22.32 10.71
N ALA A 323 11.66 23.32 10.18
CA ALA A 323 12.04 24.72 10.33
C ALA A 323 11.90 25.26 11.78
N GLY A 324 11.22 24.53 12.68
CA GLY A 324 10.88 25.05 14.01
C GLY A 324 9.89 26.23 13.92
N GLU A 325 9.28 26.64 15.04
CA GLU A 325 8.30 27.74 15.00
C GLU A 325 8.93 29.14 14.95
N ASP A 326 10.26 29.27 15.01
CA ASP A 326 10.96 30.55 15.14
C ASP A 326 11.62 31.09 13.87
N ASP A 327 11.56 30.37 12.73
CA ASP A 327 12.21 30.82 11.49
C ASP A 327 11.25 30.96 10.29
N VAL A 328 10.00 31.32 10.58
CA VAL A 328 9.10 31.86 9.56
C VAL A 328 8.88 33.34 9.83
N LYS A 329 9.85 34.17 9.41
CA LYS A 329 9.45 35.51 8.96
C LYS A 329 8.41 35.29 7.87
N PRO A 330 7.22 35.91 7.94
CA PRO A 330 6.30 35.85 6.82
C PRO A 330 7.05 36.44 5.63
N ALA A 331 7.45 35.58 4.69
CA ALA A 331 7.73 36.04 3.36
C ALA A 331 6.48 36.82 2.93
N PRO A 332 6.62 38.06 2.43
CA PRO A 332 5.47 38.83 2.00
C PRO A 332 4.71 37.96 1.00
N GLN A 333 3.52 37.52 1.41
CA GLN A 333 2.62 36.83 0.50
C GLN A 333 2.41 37.82 -0.65
N PRO A 334 2.73 37.45 -1.91
CA PRO A 334 2.13 38.19 -3.01
C PRO A 334 0.63 38.02 -2.80
N VAL A 335 -0.06 39.12 -2.53
CA VAL A 335 -1.51 39.17 -2.61
C VAL A 335 -1.83 38.89 -4.08
N VAL A 336 -1.93 37.60 -4.43
CA VAL A 336 -2.52 37.19 -5.68
C VAL A 336 -3.99 37.52 -5.49
N LYS A 337 -4.39 38.69 -5.99
CA LYS A 337 -5.79 38.95 -6.30
C LYS A 337 -6.26 37.71 -7.06
N GLU A 338 -7.19 36.96 -6.49
CA GLU A 338 -7.91 35.90 -7.20
C GLU A 338 -8.43 36.52 -8.50
N LYS A 339 -7.73 36.24 -9.60
CA LYS A 339 -8.30 36.46 -10.92
C LYS A 339 -9.42 35.44 -10.98
N LYS A 340 -10.68 35.91 -10.88
CA LYS A 340 -11.83 35.10 -11.26
C LYS A 340 -11.60 34.61 -12.68
N ILE A 341 -11.18 33.36 -12.81
CA ILE A 341 -11.00 32.69 -14.09
C ILE A 341 -12.38 32.63 -14.72
N SER A 342 -12.47 33.11 -15.96
CA SER A 342 -13.74 33.20 -16.66
C SER A 342 -14.27 31.80 -17.00
N ARG A 343 -15.60 31.66 -17.05
CA ARG A 343 -16.26 30.41 -17.48
C ARG A 343 -15.74 29.90 -18.84
N ASP A 344 -15.30 30.82 -19.69
CA ASP A 344 -14.74 30.53 -21.02
C ASP A 344 -13.35 29.90 -20.96
N GLU A 345 -12.50 30.28 -19.99
CA GLU A 345 -11.19 29.67 -19.77
C GLU A 345 -11.31 28.22 -19.25
N VAL A 346 -12.27 27.95 -18.36
CA VAL A 346 -12.57 26.58 -17.89
C VAL A 346 -13.09 25.70 -19.04
N LEU A 347 -13.96 26.25 -19.90
CA LEU A 347 -14.46 25.54 -21.08
C LEU A 347 -13.35 25.26 -22.09
N ALA A 348 -12.40 26.18 -22.26
CA ALA A 348 -11.24 25.99 -23.13
C ALA A 348 -10.33 24.86 -22.63
N LEU A 349 -10.04 24.81 -21.32
CA LEU A 349 -9.23 23.76 -20.71
C LEU A 349 -9.90 22.38 -20.80
N LYS A 350 -11.22 22.30 -20.56
CA LYS A 350 -11.98 21.06 -20.79
C LYS A 350 -11.94 20.60 -22.25
N ALA A 351 -11.99 21.54 -23.20
CA ALA A 351 -11.86 21.22 -24.62
C ALA A 351 -10.43 20.75 -24.99
N GLU A 352 -9.40 21.26 -24.31
CA GLU A 352 -8.00 20.82 -24.47
C GLU A 352 -7.81 19.37 -23.98
N VAL A 353 -8.33 19.04 -22.79
CA VAL A 353 -8.32 17.67 -22.24
C VAL A 353 -9.03 16.70 -23.19
N ARG A 354 -10.25 17.04 -23.65
CA ARG A 354 -11.01 16.21 -24.58
C ARG A 354 -10.27 15.95 -25.90
N LYS A 355 -9.56 16.96 -26.44
CA LYS A 355 -8.74 16.78 -27.65
C LYS A 355 -7.57 15.82 -27.42
N CYS A 356 -6.94 15.86 -26.25
CA CYS A 356 -5.91 14.91 -25.88
C CYS A 356 -6.47 13.47 -25.74
N GLU A 357 -7.64 13.31 -25.14
CA GLU A 357 -8.33 12.00 -25.04
C GLU A 357 -8.66 11.41 -26.42
N GLU A 358 -9.21 12.23 -27.33
CA GLU A 358 -9.51 11.81 -28.70
C GLU A 358 -8.23 11.39 -29.46
N ARG A 359 -7.09 12.03 -29.18
CA ARG A 359 -5.80 11.69 -29.77
C ARG A 359 -5.25 10.37 -29.21
N LEU A 360 -5.37 10.15 -27.90
CA LEU A 360 -5.01 8.87 -27.25
C LEU A 360 -5.87 7.73 -27.78
N ALA A 361 -7.17 7.93 -27.93
CA ALA A 361 -8.09 6.92 -28.48
C ALA A 361 -7.68 6.50 -29.90
N LYS A 362 -7.34 7.46 -30.79
CA LYS A 362 -6.88 7.17 -32.15
C LYS A 362 -5.55 6.41 -32.19
N LEU A 363 -4.60 6.80 -31.34
CA LEU A 363 -3.30 6.14 -31.28
C LEU A 363 -3.40 4.71 -30.70
N ASN A 364 -4.27 4.49 -29.72
CA ASN A 364 -4.57 3.15 -29.20
C ASN A 364 -5.21 2.25 -30.26
N ASP A 365 -6.16 2.75 -31.05
CA ASP A 365 -6.75 1.99 -32.17
C ASP A 365 -5.69 1.63 -33.24
N MET A 366 -4.78 2.56 -33.55
CA MET A 366 -3.64 2.28 -34.46
C MET A 366 -2.69 1.23 -33.88
N ARG A 367 -2.37 1.30 -32.59
CA ARG A 367 -1.55 0.31 -31.87
C ARG A 367 -2.18 -1.07 -31.97
N ASP A 368 -3.48 -1.18 -31.69
CA ASP A 368 -4.18 -2.47 -31.66
C ASP A 368 -4.27 -3.09 -33.06
N LYS A 369 -4.47 -2.28 -34.10
CA LYS A 369 -4.43 -2.74 -35.51
C LYS A 369 -3.03 -3.22 -35.91
N LEU A 370 -1.98 -2.55 -35.47
CA LEU A 370 -0.59 -2.96 -35.75
C LEU A 370 -0.19 -4.20 -34.94
N ALA A 371 -0.61 -4.30 -33.67
CA ALA A 371 -0.37 -5.47 -32.82
C ALA A 371 -1.04 -6.72 -33.41
N LYS A 372 -2.28 -6.60 -33.90
CA LYS A 372 -2.97 -7.71 -34.61
C LYS A 372 -2.23 -8.17 -35.86
N LYS A 373 -1.63 -7.24 -36.61
CA LYS A 373 -0.80 -7.58 -37.78
C LYS A 373 0.50 -8.26 -37.37
N LEU A 374 1.18 -7.76 -36.33
CA LEU A 374 2.42 -8.33 -35.81
C LEU A 374 2.22 -9.68 -35.10
N ALA A 375 0.99 -10.03 -34.73
CA ALA A 375 0.66 -11.32 -34.14
C ALA A 375 0.50 -12.46 -35.17
N ASP A 376 0.50 -12.16 -36.48
CA ASP A 376 0.39 -13.17 -37.54
C ASP A 376 1.70 -13.98 -37.67
N PRO A 377 1.69 -15.31 -37.42
CA PRO A 377 2.88 -16.14 -37.52
C PRO A 377 3.50 -16.17 -38.92
N ALA A 378 2.73 -15.94 -39.98
CA ALA A 378 3.21 -15.95 -41.38
C ALA A 378 4.13 -14.75 -41.70
N LEU A 379 4.13 -13.72 -40.84
CA LEU A 379 4.99 -12.53 -41.00
C LEU A 379 6.45 -12.77 -40.57
N TYR A 380 6.73 -13.89 -39.90
CA TYR A 380 8.06 -14.26 -39.40
C TYR A 380 8.81 -15.25 -40.31
N GLU A 381 8.24 -15.59 -41.47
CA GLU A 381 8.89 -16.41 -42.49
C GLU A 381 10.00 -15.63 -43.22
N ASP A 382 11.08 -16.32 -43.60
CA ASP A 382 12.31 -15.71 -44.17
C ASP A 382 12.06 -14.85 -45.42
N ALA A 383 10.99 -15.13 -46.18
CA ALA A 383 10.59 -14.40 -47.39
C ALA A 383 10.02 -13.00 -47.12
N ARG A 384 9.64 -12.65 -45.88
CA ARG A 384 8.92 -11.39 -45.55
C ARG A 384 9.63 -10.51 -44.50
N LYS A 385 10.93 -10.75 -44.27
CA LYS A 385 11.77 -9.98 -43.31
C LYS A 385 11.71 -8.45 -43.49
N GLY A 386 11.62 -7.97 -44.74
CA GLY A 386 11.50 -6.53 -45.03
C GLY A 386 10.15 -5.91 -44.59
N GLU A 387 9.06 -6.67 -44.70
CA GLU A 387 7.74 -6.25 -44.21
C GLU A 387 7.74 -6.19 -42.67
N LEU A 388 8.32 -7.18 -42.01
CA LEU A 388 8.41 -7.24 -40.54
C LEU A 388 9.19 -6.06 -39.94
N MET A 389 10.33 -5.68 -40.55
CA MET A 389 11.10 -4.51 -40.12
C MET A 389 10.28 -3.21 -40.26
N THR A 390 9.51 -3.09 -41.34
CA THR A 390 8.64 -1.93 -41.60
C THR A 390 7.50 -1.83 -40.58
N TRP A 391 6.84 -2.94 -40.26
CA TRP A 391 5.73 -2.97 -39.29
C TRP A 391 6.21 -2.74 -37.85
N ASN A 392 7.36 -3.29 -37.46
CA ASN A 392 7.98 -3.00 -36.17
C ASN A 392 8.38 -1.52 -36.04
N GLY A 393 8.91 -0.92 -37.12
CA GLY A 393 9.21 0.52 -37.14
C GLY A 393 7.96 1.38 -36.93
N LYS A 394 6.87 1.09 -37.65
CA LYS A 394 5.57 1.76 -37.47
C LYS A 394 4.99 1.57 -36.08
N TYR A 395 5.14 0.39 -35.49
CA TYR A 395 4.68 0.12 -34.13
C TYR A 395 5.47 0.95 -33.10
N ALA A 396 6.80 1.02 -33.24
CA ALA A 396 7.66 1.86 -32.41
C ALA A 396 7.31 3.36 -32.55
N GLU A 397 7.00 3.84 -33.76
CA GLU A 397 6.54 5.22 -33.97
C GLU A 397 5.20 5.51 -33.27
N VAL A 398 4.25 4.57 -33.31
CA VAL A 398 2.96 4.70 -32.62
C VAL A 398 3.14 4.69 -31.09
N MET A 399 4.02 3.85 -30.55
CA MET A 399 4.35 3.84 -29.12
C MET A 399 4.98 5.17 -28.68
N ASN A 400 5.97 5.68 -29.43
CA ASN A 400 6.57 7.00 -29.16
C ASN A 400 5.57 8.17 -29.31
N ALA A 401 4.54 8.00 -30.14
CA ALA A 401 3.46 8.98 -30.28
C ALA A 401 2.46 8.89 -29.12
N LEU A 402 2.21 7.69 -28.59
CA LEU A 402 1.41 7.46 -27.38
C LEU A 402 2.05 8.13 -26.17
N ASP A 403 3.33 7.86 -25.91
CA ASP A 403 4.05 8.45 -24.77
C ASP A 403 3.96 9.99 -24.76
N ARG A 404 4.12 10.61 -25.94
CA ARG A 404 3.99 12.06 -26.11
C ARG A 404 2.56 12.55 -25.93
N ALA A 405 1.57 11.80 -26.42
CA ALA A 405 0.16 12.15 -26.26
C ALA A 405 -0.29 12.02 -24.80
N GLU A 406 0.22 11.03 -24.06
CA GLU A 406 -0.04 10.84 -22.63
C GLU A 406 0.56 11.98 -21.82
N ALA A 407 1.81 12.38 -22.10
CA ALA A 407 2.42 13.54 -21.47
C ALA A 407 1.63 14.85 -21.72
N MET A 408 1.10 15.03 -22.94
CA MET A 408 0.24 16.18 -23.28
C MET A 408 -1.12 16.13 -22.57
N TRP A 409 -1.71 14.95 -22.42
CA TRP A 409 -2.97 14.77 -21.71
C TRP A 409 -2.80 15.07 -20.22
N LEU A 410 -1.75 14.54 -19.60
CA LEU A 410 -1.44 14.72 -18.19
C LEU A 410 -1.18 16.21 -17.88
N ALA A 411 -0.41 16.90 -18.71
CA ALA A 411 -0.21 18.35 -18.59
C ALA A 411 -1.49 19.17 -18.80
N ALA A 412 -2.42 18.73 -19.67
CA ALA A 412 -3.72 19.39 -19.85
C ALA A 412 -4.64 19.17 -18.64
N GLN A 413 -4.57 17.99 -18.02
CA GLN A 413 -5.33 17.64 -16.85
C GLN A 413 -4.84 18.40 -15.60
N GLU A 414 -3.53 18.48 -15.38
CA GLU A 414 -2.93 19.31 -14.32
C GLU A 414 -3.35 20.79 -14.43
N LYS A 415 -3.37 21.34 -15.65
CA LYS A 415 -3.87 22.71 -15.89
C LYS A 415 -5.35 22.86 -15.52
N LEU A 416 -6.18 21.89 -15.88
CA LEU A 416 -7.62 21.92 -15.56
C LEU A 416 -7.86 21.82 -14.04
N GLU A 417 -7.11 20.96 -13.37
CA GLU A 417 -7.18 20.76 -11.91
C GLU A 417 -6.68 22.00 -11.15
N SER A 418 -5.60 22.64 -11.61
CA SER A 418 -5.08 23.88 -11.02
C SER A 418 -6.03 25.08 -11.10
N VAL A 419 -7.05 25.00 -11.96
CA VAL A 419 -8.08 26.02 -12.16
C VAL A 419 -9.39 25.65 -11.46
N ALA A 420 -9.59 24.37 -11.14
CA ALA A 420 -10.78 23.87 -10.46
C ALA A 420 -10.65 23.85 -8.93
N ALA A 421 -9.42 23.84 -8.41
CA ALA A 421 -9.07 24.05 -7.01
C ALA A 421 -9.10 25.54 -6.64
#